data_AF-A0A2E2ITX0-F1
#
_entry.id   AF-A0A2E2ITX0-F1
#
_cell.length_a   1.000
_cell.length_b   1.000
_cell.length_c   1.000
_cell.angle_alpha   90.00
_cell.angle_beta   90.00
_cell.angle_gamma   90.00
#
_symmetry.space_group_name_H-M   'P 1'
#
loop_
_entity.id
_entity.type
_entity.pdbx_description
1 polymer ?
#
loop_
_entity_poly.entity_id
_entity_poly.type
_entity_poly.pdbx_seq_one_letter_code
_entity_poly.pdbx_strand_id
1 'polypeptide(L)'
;MFTLGVTDPRWYRFLMENPQSGPLNFWTPTPWKPKFAPGMSFGFMVKSPYRKVGGFGTFRTYEEMDVNEAWARFRLANGVPSESEFRTRIIEFASRRSIAPYDAANPHIGCILLDDCVFFPENQMVRPEDIDLDFPKEIVKYKRFFQVT
;
A
#
# COMPACT_ATOMS: atom_id res chain seq x y z
N MET A 1 13.06 -12.42 5.55
CA MET A 1 12.47 -11.17 6.13
C MET A 1 11.33 -10.73 5.21
N PHE A 2 10.22 -10.28 5.77
CA PHE A 2 9.10 -9.71 4.99
C PHE A 2 8.44 -8.55 5.74
N THR A 3 7.63 -7.78 5.03
CA THR A 3 6.88 -6.65 5.59
C THR A 3 5.40 -6.85 5.37
N LEU A 4 4.57 -6.51 6.37
CA LEU A 4 3.13 -6.31 6.17
C LEU A 4 2.83 -4.82 6.14
N GLY A 5 2.41 -4.32 4.98
CA GLY A 5 2.01 -2.93 4.74
C GLY A 5 0.50 -2.75 4.88
N VAL A 6 0.08 -1.74 5.63
CA VAL A 6 -1.32 -1.50 5.89
C VAL A 6 -1.96 -0.77 4.71
N THR A 7 -2.96 -1.39 4.09
CA THR A 7 -3.72 -0.81 2.97
C THR A 7 -5.19 -0.67 3.31
N ASP A 8 -5.89 0.16 2.55
CA ASP A 8 -7.34 0.28 2.68
C ASP A 8 -8.04 -0.72 1.73
N PRO A 9 -9.27 -1.16 2.08
CA PRO A 9 -10.00 -2.14 1.28
C PRO A 9 -10.29 -1.73 -0.16
N ARG A 10 -10.42 -0.43 -0.45
CA ARG A 10 -10.74 0.06 -1.80
C ARG A 10 -9.54 -0.13 -2.74
N TRP A 11 -8.30 0.12 -2.29
CA TRP A 11 -7.10 -0.15 -3.09
C TRP A 11 -6.97 -1.64 -3.42
N TYR A 12 -7.14 -2.50 -2.40
CA TYR A 12 -7.09 -3.95 -2.55
C TYR A 12 -8.16 -4.46 -3.54
N ARG A 13 -9.43 -4.09 -3.35
CA ARG A 13 -10.53 -4.56 -4.22
C ARG A 13 -10.36 -4.08 -5.65
N PHE A 14 -10.00 -2.81 -5.83
CA PHE A 14 -9.82 -2.24 -7.17
C PHE A 14 -8.78 -3.02 -7.98
N LEU A 15 -7.61 -3.32 -7.39
CA LEU A 15 -6.53 -4.03 -8.11
C LEU A 15 -6.81 -5.53 -8.28
N MET A 16 -7.57 -6.13 -7.37
CA MET A 16 -8.06 -7.50 -7.56
C MET A 16 -9.03 -7.58 -8.75
N GLU A 17 -9.91 -6.60 -8.92
CA GLU A 17 -10.88 -6.54 -10.02
C GLU A 17 -10.29 -6.02 -11.33
N ASN A 18 -9.18 -5.28 -11.27
CA ASN A 18 -8.53 -4.65 -12.42
C ASN A 18 -7.03 -5.00 -12.44
N PRO A 19 -6.65 -6.23 -12.82
CA PRO A 19 -5.25 -6.64 -12.89
C PRO A 19 -4.43 -5.72 -13.82
N GLN A 20 -3.22 -5.39 -13.39
CA GLN A 20 -2.29 -4.56 -14.17
C GLN A 20 -1.08 -5.40 -14.59
N SER A 21 -0.51 -5.09 -15.76
CA SER A 21 0.65 -5.81 -16.31
C SER A 21 2.01 -5.30 -15.80
N GLY A 22 2.04 -4.16 -15.10
CA GLY A 22 3.25 -3.51 -14.61
C GLY A 22 3.31 -3.43 -13.07
N PRO A 23 4.34 -2.76 -12.51
CA PRO A 23 4.46 -2.61 -11.07
C PRO A 23 3.27 -1.85 -10.50
N LEU A 24 2.74 -2.34 -9.38
CA LEU A 24 1.69 -1.67 -8.62
C LEU A 24 2.30 -0.60 -7.73
N ASN A 25 1.61 0.54 -7.62
CA ASN A 25 1.99 1.60 -6.70
C ASN A 25 1.20 1.44 -5.39
N PHE A 26 1.85 0.88 -4.37
CA PHE A 26 1.38 0.93 -3.00
C PHE A 26 1.76 2.32 -2.42
N TRP A 27 0.92 3.31 -2.72
CA TRP A 27 1.20 4.69 -2.39
C TRP A 27 0.96 5.01 -0.91
N THR A 28 1.69 6.00 -0.41
CA THR A 28 1.56 6.53 0.95
C THR A 28 1.24 8.03 0.88
N PRO A 29 0.28 8.54 1.67
CA PRO A 29 -0.22 9.92 1.54
C PRO A 29 0.83 10.98 1.88
N THR A 30 1.93 10.58 2.51
CA THR A 30 3.14 11.36 2.70
C THR A 30 4.36 10.45 2.51
N PRO A 31 5.54 11.00 2.22
CA PRO A 31 6.77 10.20 2.13
C PRO A 31 7.10 9.48 3.44
N TRP A 32 7.35 8.18 3.38
CA TRP A 32 7.67 7.35 4.56
C TRP A 32 9.14 6.95 4.65
N LYS A 33 9.89 7.02 3.54
CA LYS A 33 11.30 6.62 3.45
C LYS A 33 11.60 5.25 4.08
N PRO A 34 10.85 4.19 3.73
CA PRO A 34 11.09 2.87 4.29
C PRO A 34 12.45 2.32 3.86
N LYS A 35 13.10 1.55 4.74
CA LYS A 35 14.33 0.81 4.43
C LYS A 35 14.00 -0.64 4.13
N PHE A 36 13.52 -0.88 2.92
CA PHE A 36 13.21 -2.22 2.40
C PHE A 36 14.29 -2.66 1.42
N ALA A 37 14.62 -3.96 1.43
CA ALA A 37 15.54 -4.53 0.46
C ALA A 37 14.75 -4.94 -0.80
N PRO A 38 15.21 -4.59 -2.02
CA PRO A 38 14.63 -5.12 -3.26
C PRO A 38 14.54 -6.66 -3.23
N GLY A 39 13.46 -7.21 -3.79
CA GLY A 39 13.18 -8.65 -3.78
C GLY A 39 12.51 -9.17 -2.50
N MET A 40 12.37 -8.34 -1.46
CA MET A 40 11.68 -8.74 -0.22
C MET A 40 10.17 -8.88 -0.46
N SER A 41 9.55 -9.90 0.16
CA SER A 41 8.09 -10.04 0.18
C SER A 41 7.42 -8.91 0.96
N PHE A 42 6.37 -8.35 0.38
CA PHE A 42 5.55 -7.27 0.92
C PHE A 42 4.07 -7.69 0.92
N GLY A 43 3.53 -8.01 2.09
CA GLY A 43 2.13 -8.42 2.27
C GLY A 43 1.18 -7.24 2.46
N PHE A 44 -0.07 -7.42 2.01
CA PHE A 44 -1.13 -6.40 2.07
C PHE A 44 -2.01 -6.61 3.29
N MET A 45 -1.71 -5.92 4.39
CA MET A 45 -2.58 -5.94 5.58
C MET A 45 -3.79 -5.03 5.34
N VAL A 46 -4.90 -5.60 4.91
CA VAL A 46 -6.14 -4.88 4.60
C VAL A 46 -6.83 -4.47 5.90
N LYS A 47 -7.12 -3.17 6.04
CA LYS A 47 -7.80 -2.59 7.20
C LYS A 47 -9.23 -3.12 7.40
N SER A 48 -9.89 -2.62 8.44
CA SER A 48 -11.31 -2.85 8.73
C SER A 48 -12.20 -2.72 7.47
N PRO A 49 -13.23 -3.57 7.29
CA PRO A 49 -13.69 -4.60 8.23
C PRO A 49 -12.90 -5.92 8.20
N TYR A 50 -11.97 -6.10 7.25
CA TYR A 50 -11.26 -7.38 7.08
C TYR A 50 -10.27 -7.65 8.21
N ARG A 51 -9.32 -6.71 8.41
CA ARG A 51 -8.16 -6.88 9.30
C ARG A 51 -7.37 -8.18 9.02
N LYS A 52 -7.10 -8.43 7.74
CA LYS A 52 -6.43 -9.65 7.27
C LYS A 52 -5.40 -9.34 6.20
N VAL A 53 -4.46 -10.26 6.00
CA VAL A 53 -3.54 -10.26 4.87
C VAL A 53 -4.32 -10.67 3.62
N GLY A 54 -4.46 -9.73 2.69
CA GLY A 54 -5.23 -9.88 1.45
C GLY A 54 -4.41 -10.29 0.23
N GLY A 55 -3.12 -10.56 0.40
CA GLY A 55 -2.21 -10.83 -0.70
C GLY A 55 -0.79 -10.36 -0.40
N PHE A 56 0.06 -10.40 -1.40
CA PHE A 56 1.45 -9.97 -1.31
C PHE A 56 2.01 -9.59 -2.68
N GLY A 57 3.16 -8.93 -2.70
CA GLY A 57 3.98 -8.73 -3.88
C GLY A 57 5.46 -8.68 -3.52
N THR A 58 6.29 -8.45 -4.53
CA THR A 58 7.73 -8.34 -4.39
C THR A 58 8.13 -6.87 -4.38
N PHE A 59 8.77 -6.39 -3.32
CA PHE A 59 9.24 -5.01 -3.27
C PHE A 59 10.31 -4.76 -4.32
N ARG A 60 10.04 -3.83 -5.26
CA ARG A 60 10.97 -3.40 -6.28
C ARG A 60 11.84 -2.25 -5.77
N THR A 61 11.19 -1.12 -5.47
CA THR A 61 11.86 0.11 -5.05
C THR A 61 10.87 1.04 -4.35
N TYR A 62 11.41 2.07 -3.70
CA TYR A 62 10.64 3.17 -3.15
C TYR A 62 11.05 4.48 -3.83
N GLU A 63 10.06 5.24 -4.26
CA GLU A 63 10.25 6.52 -4.92
C GLU A 63 9.37 7.59 -4.25
N GLU A 64 9.72 8.85 -4.41
CA GLU A 64 8.91 9.98 -3.97
C GLU A 64 8.63 10.87 -5.15
N MET A 65 7.38 11.28 -5.31
CA MET A 65 6.93 12.10 -6.43
C MET A 65 5.60 12.75 -6.09
N ASP A 66 5.19 13.71 -6.90
CA ASP A 66 3.87 14.32 -6.78
C ASP A 66 2.76 13.46 -7.40
N VAL A 67 1.52 13.70 -7.01
CA VAL A 67 0.34 12.98 -7.52
C VAL A 67 0.23 13.01 -9.04
N ASN A 68 0.50 14.16 -9.67
CA ASN A 68 0.43 14.29 -11.12
C ASN A 68 1.39 13.32 -11.83
N GLU A 69 2.62 13.22 -11.30
CA GLU A 69 3.65 12.34 -11.84
C GLU A 69 3.31 10.87 -11.60
N ALA A 70 2.88 10.53 -10.38
CA ALA A 70 2.45 9.17 -10.05
C ALA A 70 1.24 8.72 -10.89
N TRP A 71 0.29 9.61 -11.18
CA TRP A 71 -0.81 9.31 -12.08
C TRP A 71 -0.34 9.13 -13.53
N ALA A 72 0.52 10.02 -14.01
CA ALA A 72 1.08 9.93 -15.36
C ALA A 72 1.80 8.59 -15.59
N ARG A 73 2.54 8.12 -14.59
CA ARG A 73 3.35 6.90 -14.68
C ARG A 73 2.57 5.61 -14.42
N PHE A 74 1.76 5.56 -13.38
CA PHE A 74 1.17 4.29 -12.91
C PHE A 74 -0.31 4.15 -13.27
N ARG A 75 -1.03 5.23 -13.62
CA ARG A 75 -2.45 5.18 -14.00
C ARG A 75 -3.26 4.31 -13.01
N LEU A 76 -3.97 3.29 -13.50
CA LEU A 76 -4.80 2.38 -12.70
C LEU A 76 -3.98 1.53 -11.72
N ALA A 77 -2.67 1.36 -11.92
CA ALA A 77 -1.78 0.68 -10.97
C ALA A 77 -1.61 1.44 -9.64
N ASN A 78 -2.12 2.67 -9.52
CA ASN A 78 -2.33 3.35 -8.24
C ASN A 78 -3.51 2.78 -7.42
N GLY A 79 -4.26 1.80 -7.94
CA GLY A 79 -5.37 1.17 -7.24
C GLY A 79 -6.61 2.06 -7.11
N VAL A 80 -6.83 2.94 -8.09
CA VAL A 80 -7.94 3.90 -8.15
C VAL A 80 -8.39 4.12 -9.60
N PRO A 81 -9.68 4.41 -9.83
CA PRO A 81 -10.27 4.51 -11.18
C PRO A 81 -9.89 5.79 -11.94
N SER A 82 -9.46 6.86 -11.27
CA SER A 82 -9.16 8.15 -11.91
C SER A 82 -8.17 8.99 -11.12
N GLU A 83 -7.55 9.98 -11.78
CA GLU A 83 -6.65 10.96 -11.14
C GLU A 83 -7.36 11.76 -10.04
N SER A 84 -8.62 12.16 -10.30
CA SER A 84 -9.42 12.91 -9.34
C SER A 84 -9.67 12.11 -8.08
N GLU A 85 -10.01 10.82 -8.22
CA GLU A 85 -10.18 9.91 -7.08
C GLU A 85 -8.83 9.70 -6.37
N PHE A 86 -7.74 9.54 -7.12
CA PHE A 86 -6.40 9.40 -6.55
C PHE A 86 -6.04 10.58 -5.64
N ARG A 87 -6.16 11.80 -6.16
CA ARG A 87 -5.89 13.03 -5.41
C ARG A 87 -6.78 13.15 -4.19
N THR A 88 -8.09 12.95 -4.36
CA THR A 88 -9.08 13.05 -3.28
C THR A 88 -8.72 12.12 -2.12
N ARG A 89 -8.36 10.87 -2.42
CA ARG A 89 -8.03 9.88 -1.40
C ARG A 89 -6.72 10.19 -0.68
N ILE A 90 -5.73 10.71 -1.37
CA ILE A 90 -4.48 11.14 -0.74
C ILE A 90 -4.74 12.31 0.22
N ILE A 91 -5.51 13.33 -0.21
CA ILE A 91 -5.92 14.45 0.65
C ILE A 91 -6.69 13.93 1.88
N GLU A 92 -7.65 13.02 1.69
CA GLU A 92 -8.45 12.41 2.76
C GLU A 92 -7.55 11.71 3.80
N PHE A 93 -6.54 10.97 3.37
CA PHE A 93 -5.64 10.26 4.28
C PHE A 93 -4.57 11.17 4.91
N ALA A 94 -4.08 12.17 4.19
CA ALA A 94 -3.09 13.11 4.68
C ALA A 94 -3.68 14.04 5.75
N SER A 95 -4.84 14.66 5.47
CA SER A 95 -5.53 15.59 6.37
C SER A 95 -5.88 14.99 7.74
N ARG A 96 -6.14 13.68 7.80
CA ARG A 96 -6.39 12.95 9.06
C ARG A 96 -5.15 12.82 9.95
N ARG A 97 -3.94 13.11 9.44
CA ARG A 97 -2.66 12.77 10.09
C ARG A 97 -1.57 13.84 10.02
N SER A 98 -1.70 14.88 9.20
CA SER A 98 -0.67 15.91 9.02
C SER A 98 -0.85 17.10 9.98
N ILE A 99 0.24 17.48 10.66
CA ILE A 99 0.37 18.72 11.45
C ILE A 99 1.00 19.85 10.59
N ALA A 100 1.56 19.51 9.42
CA ALA A 100 2.28 20.45 8.54
C ALA A 100 1.39 20.98 7.40
N PRO A 101 1.72 22.15 6.82
CA PRO A 101 1.07 22.67 5.62
C PRO A 101 1.18 21.64 4.50
N TYR A 102 0.03 21.21 4.00
CA TYR A 102 -0.08 20.23 2.94
C TYR A 102 -0.48 20.96 1.67
N ASP A 103 0.32 20.83 0.60
CA ASP A 103 -0.08 21.32 -0.71
C ASP A 103 -1.24 20.46 -1.22
N ALA A 104 -2.45 20.93 -0.95
CA ALA A 104 -3.67 20.25 -1.35
C ALA A 104 -3.82 20.21 -2.88
N ALA A 105 -3.15 21.10 -3.61
CA ALA A 105 -3.25 21.15 -5.07
C ALA A 105 -2.44 20.01 -5.70
N ASN A 106 -1.18 19.80 -5.29
CA ASN A 106 -0.34 18.71 -5.83
C ASN A 106 0.56 18.10 -4.75
N PRO A 107 0.03 17.17 -3.96
CA PRO A 107 0.73 16.66 -2.79
C PRO A 107 1.85 15.69 -3.16
N HIS A 108 2.94 15.77 -2.41
CA HIS A 108 4.07 14.86 -2.52
C HIS A 108 3.80 13.56 -1.75
N ILE A 109 3.97 12.42 -2.42
CA ILE A 109 3.66 11.10 -1.88
C ILE A 109 4.88 10.17 -1.87
N GLY A 110 4.76 9.08 -1.13
CA GLY A 110 5.66 7.94 -1.28
C GLY A 110 5.04 6.88 -2.19
N CYS A 111 5.86 6.25 -3.02
CA CYS A 111 5.47 5.20 -3.95
C CYS A 111 6.26 3.94 -3.62
N ILE A 112 5.64 2.94 -2.99
CA ILE A 112 6.24 1.62 -2.77
C ILE A 112 5.86 0.77 -3.99
N LEU A 113 6.81 0.57 -4.90
CA LEU A 113 6.56 -0.15 -6.14
C LEU A 113 6.72 -1.65 -5.94
N LEU A 114 5.71 -2.40 -6.38
CA LEU A 114 5.60 -3.82 -6.15
C LEU A 114 5.43 -4.59 -7.46
N ASP A 115 6.22 -5.64 -7.62
CA ASP A 115 6.12 -6.63 -8.70
C ASP A 115 5.36 -7.87 -8.23
N ASP A 116 5.01 -8.74 -9.19
CA ASP A 116 4.49 -10.09 -8.96
C ASP A 116 3.38 -10.16 -7.89
N CYS A 117 2.47 -9.19 -7.94
CA CYS A 117 1.44 -9.03 -6.92
C CYS A 117 0.37 -10.12 -7.07
N VAL A 118 0.10 -10.82 -5.98
CA VAL A 118 -0.94 -11.83 -5.84
C VAL A 118 -1.98 -11.32 -4.84
N PHE A 119 -3.25 -11.38 -5.23
CA PHE A 119 -4.38 -11.01 -4.40
C PHE A 119 -5.17 -12.25 -4.00
N PHE A 120 -5.50 -12.38 -2.72
CA PHE A 120 -6.32 -13.46 -2.21
C PHE A 120 -7.78 -13.04 -2.20
N PRO A 121 -8.74 -13.86 -2.66
CA PRO A 121 -10.16 -13.61 -2.43
C PRO A 121 -10.47 -13.62 -0.93
N GLU A 122 -11.59 -13.02 -0.53
CA GLU A 122 -11.94 -12.79 0.88
C GLU A 122 -11.91 -14.06 1.76
N ASN A 123 -12.32 -15.20 1.19
CA ASN A 123 -12.33 -16.50 1.87
C ASN A 123 -10.94 -17.13 2.04
N GLN A 124 -9.92 -16.60 1.36
CA GLN A 124 -8.52 -17.02 1.48
C GLN A 124 -7.66 -16.02 2.23
N MET A 125 -8.22 -14.87 2.62
CA MET A 125 -7.52 -13.91 3.47
C MET A 125 -7.19 -14.51 4.83
N VAL A 126 -5.98 -14.25 5.31
CA VAL A 126 -5.44 -14.83 6.54
C VAL A 126 -5.34 -13.77 7.63
N ARG A 127 -5.78 -14.07 8.85
CA ARG A 127 -5.51 -13.17 9.98
C ARG A 127 -4.05 -13.34 10.41
N PRO A 128 -3.31 -12.26 10.73
CA PRO A 128 -1.93 -12.38 11.18
C PRO A 128 -1.75 -13.39 12.33
N GLU A 129 -2.68 -13.42 13.29
CA GLU A 129 -2.66 -14.35 14.41
C GLU A 129 -2.85 -15.83 14.01
N ASP A 130 -3.49 -16.13 12.88
CA ASP A 130 -3.67 -17.51 12.39
C ASP A 130 -2.35 -18.10 11.84
N ILE A 131 -1.33 -17.26 11.65
CA ILE A 131 0.01 -17.63 11.16
C ILE A 131 1.11 -17.15 12.11
N ASP A 132 0.79 -17.06 13.41
CA ASP A 132 1.71 -16.68 14.50
C ASP A 132 2.39 -15.32 14.30
N LEU A 133 1.75 -14.40 13.58
CA LEU A 133 2.22 -13.03 13.42
C LEU A 133 1.46 -12.09 14.35
N ASP A 134 2.18 -11.47 15.27
CA ASP A 134 1.65 -10.34 16.03
C ASP A 134 1.54 -9.09 15.12
N PHE A 135 0.32 -8.62 14.85
CA PHE A 135 0.07 -7.36 14.14
C PHE A 135 -0.97 -6.51 14.89
N PRO A 136 -0.54 -5.68 15.87
CA PRO A 136 -1.44 -4.87 16.68
C PRO A 136 -2.22 -3.83 15.86
N LYS A 137 -3.42 -3.45 16.32
CA LYS A 137 -4.30 -2.47 15.64
C LYS A 137 -3.69 -1.07 15.55
N GLU A 138 -2.72 -0.78 16.41
CA GLU A 138 -1.97 0.47 16.52
C GLU A 138 -0.97 0.64 15.36
N ILE A 139 -0.61 -0.45 14.68
CA ILE A 139 0.23 -0.39 13.49
C ILE A 139 -0.58 0.20 12.34
N VAL A 140 -0.26 1.43 11.97
CA VAL A 140 -0.98 2.21 10.95
C VAL A 140 -0.23 2.40 9.63
N LYS A 141 1.03 1.94 9.55
CA LYS A 141 1.90 2.02 8.38
C LYS A 141 2.30 0.63 7.88
N TYR A 142 3.22 -0.02 8.59
CA TYR A 142 3.71 -1.36 8.30
C TYR A 142 4.42 -1.96 9.51
N LYS A 143 4.59 -3.28 9.54
CA LYS A 143 5.45 -4.01 10.49
C LYS A 143 6.38 -4.95 9.72
N ARG A 144 7.64 -5.03 10.15
CA ARG A 144 8.64 -5.94 9.57
C ARG A 144 8.75 -7.20 10.42
N PHE A 145 8.92 -8.33 9.76
CA PHE A 145 9.06 -9.63 10.37
C PHE A 145 10.35 -10.30 9.91
N PHE A 146 11.08 -10.83 10.87
CA PHE A 146 12.30 -11.61 10.64
C PHE A 146 11.92 -13.08 10.79
N GLN A 147 12.21 -13.89 9.79
CA GLN A 147 12.16 -15.34 9.97
C GLN A 147 13.33 -15.70 10.86
N VAL A 148 13.06 -16.28 12.03
CA VAL A 148 14.09 -16.95 12.82
C VAL A 148 14.49 -18.17 12.01
N THR A 149 15.79 -18.30 11.77
CA THR A 149 16.39 -19.42 11.03
C THR A 149 16.34 -20.68 11.86
#